data_AF-A0A535XAB5-F1
#
_entry.id   AF-A0A535XAB5-F1
#
_cell.length_a   1.000
_cell.length_b   1.000
_cell.length_c   1.000
_cell.angle_alpha   90.00
_cell.angle_beta   90.00
_cell.angle_gamma   90.00
#
_symmetry.space_group_name_H-M   'P 1'
#
loop_
_entity.id
_entity.type
_entity.pdbx_description
1 polymer ?
#
loop_
_entity_poly.entity_id
_entity_poly.type
_entity_poly.pdbx_seq_one_letter_code
_entity_poly.pdbx_strand_id
1 'polypeptide(L)'
;MFDLKTFPLTVQKTSTLGIGNGTVTSASDPPSPDQIDCGATCSVRFAYGTVVTLTVRPDLLAVFNGWSGCDAPSGTSCSVTVTGERAVTASFLP
;
A
#
# COMPACT_ATOMS: atom_id res chain seq x y z
N MET A 1 -8.75 18.45 22.84
CA MET A 1 -8.74 17.26 21.96
C MET A 1 -7.99 17.68 20.70
N PHE A 2 -6.80 17.14 20.46
CA PHE A 2 -6.09 17.38 19.20
C PHE A 2 -6.51 16.28 18.24
N ASP A 3 -7.39 16.58 17.30
CA ASP A 3 -7.66 15.68 16.19
C ASP A 3 -6.41 15.63 15.31
N LEU A 4 -5.74 14.47 15.26
CA LEU A 4 -4.72 14.26 14.25
C LEU A 4 -5.41 14.28 12.89
N LYS A 5 -4.94 15.16 12.01
CA LYS A 5 -5.44 15.22 10.64
C LYS A 5 -5.07 13.91 9.94
N THR A 6 -6.07 13.10 9.61
CA THR A 6 -5.86 11.85 8.86
C THR A 6 -6.14 12.04 7.39
N PHE A 7 -5.43 11.28 6.56
CA PHE A 7 -5.61 11.25 5.12
C PHE A 7 -5.75 9.81 4.62
N PRO A 8 -6.59 9.58 3.60
CA PRO A 8 -6.73 8.26 3.01
C PRO A 8 -5.48 7.89 2.21
N LEU A 9 -4.96 6.69 2.47
CA LEU A 9 -4.01 6.00 1.63
C LEU A 9 -4.73 4.82 0.99
N THR A 10 -4.81 4.83 -0.33
CA THR A 10 -5.46 3.77 -1.11
C THR A 10 -4.43 3.00 -1.90
N VAL A 11 -4.46 1.67 -1.79
CA VAL A 11 -3.66 0.76 -2.59
C VAL A 11 -4.54 0.18 -3.69
N GLN A 12 -4.10 0.30 -4.93
CA GLN A 12 -4.71 -0.35 -6.08
C GLN A 12 -3.82 -1.49 -6.53
N LYS A 13 -4.44 -2.60 -6.93
CA LYS A 13 -3.75 -3.72 -7.55
C LYS A 13 -4.16 -3.81 -9.01
N THR A 14 -3.18 -3.89 -9.89
CA THR A 14 -3.40 -4.10 -11.32
C THR A 14 -2.78 -5.43 -11.71
N SER A 15 -3.58 -6.31 -12.29
CA SER A 15 -3.13 -7.57 -12.90
C SER A 15 -3.80 -7.69 -14.26
N THR A 16 -3.04 -8.05 -15.30
CA THR A 16 -3.55 -8.18 -16.66
C THR A 16 -4.49 -9.37 -16.85
N LEU A 17 -4.38 -10.40 -16.01
CA LEU A 17 -5.27 -11.57 -16.04
C LEU A 17 -6.36 -11.55 -14.97
N GLY A 18 -6.27 -10.65 -13.98
CA GLY A 18 -7.22 -10.59 -12.86
C GLY A 18 -7.16 -11.78 -11.88
N ILE A 19 -6.38 -12.82 -12.22
CA ILE A 19 -6.07 -14.00 -11.41
C ILE A 19 -4.60 -13.93 -10.95
N GLY A 20 -4.30 -14.44 -9.76
CA GLY A 20 -2.96 -14.31 -9.15
C GLY A 20 -2.69 -12.89 -8.68
N ASN A 21 -3.51 -12.38 -7.76
CA ASN A 21 -3.27 -11.05 -7.19
C ASN A 21 -2.48 -11.23 -5.90
N GLY A 22 -1.24 -10.72 -5.84
CA GLY A 22 -0.49 -10.71 -4.58
C GLY A 22 -1.26 -10.00 -3.46
N THR A 23 -0.88 -10.31 -2.22
CA THR A 23 -1.32 -9.57 -1.04
C THR A 23 -0.44 -8.34 -0.85
N VAL A 24 -1.04 -7.22 -0.45
CA VAL A 24 -0.28 -6.03 -0.04
C VAL A 24 -0.59 -5.75 1.41
N THR A 25 0.41 -5.78 2.25
CA THR A 25 0.30 -5.42 3.67
C THR A 25 1.03 -4.11 3.92
N SER A 26 0.48 -3.23 4.74
CA SER A 26 1.22 -2.08 5.27
C SER A 26 1.82 -2.36 6.63
N ALA A 27 2.87 -1.62 6.96
CA ALA A 27 3.31 -1.32 8.30
C ALA A 27 3.45 0.20 8.41
N SER A 28 3.00 0.81 9.50
CA SER A 28 3.05 2.26 9.68
C SER A 28 3.89 2.64 10.90
N ASP A 29 4.63 3.73 10.80
CA ASP A 29 5.33 4.36 11.91
C ASP A 29 4.95 5.86 12.01
N PRO A 30 4.29 6.30 13.10
CA PRO A 30 3.83 5.51 14.25
C PRO A 30 2.80 4.42 13.89
N PRO A 31 2.67 3.36 14.71
CA PRO A 31 1.74 2.27 14.46
C PRO A 31 0.29 2.75 14.51
N SER A 32 -0.45 2.44 13.44
CA SER A 32 -1.87 2.70 13.30
C SER A 32 -2.65 1.42 13.63
N PRO A 33 -3.81 1.52 14.31
CA PRO A 33 -4.69 0.37 14.56
C PRO A 33 -5.24 -0.21 13.26
N ASP A 34 -5.47 0.64 12.26
CA ASP A 34 -5.86 0.23 10.92
C ASP A 34 -4.61 0.11 10.03
N GLN A 35 -4.45 -1.04 9.40
CA GLN A 35 -3.41 -1.35 8.43
C GLN A 35 -4.07 -1.72 7.10
N ILE A 36 -3.41 -1.41 5.99
CA ILE A 36 -3.80 -1.90 4.68
C ILE A 36 -3.44 -3.37 4.62
N ASP A 37 -4.44 -4.21 4.43
CA ASP A 37 -4.29 -5.58 3.96
C ASP A 37 -5.14 -5.69 2.71
N CYS A 38 -4.53 -5.35 1.59
CA CYS A 38 -5.14 -5.39 0.29
C CYS A 38 -5.23 -6.86 -0.15
N GLY A 39 -5.85 -7.73 0.64
CA GLY A 39 -6.60 -8.93 0.25
C GLY A 39 -8.10 -8.71 0.44
N ALA A 40 -8.50 -7.89 1.43
CA ALA A 40 -9.88 -7.48 1.70
C ALA A 40 -10.04 -5.95 1.84
N THR A 41 -9.04 -5.26 2.42
CA THR A 41 -9.09 -3.83 2.74
C THR A 41 -7.92 -3.09 2.11
N CYS A 42 -8.20 -2.37 1.03
CA CYS A 42 -7.20 -1.65 0.25
C CYS A 42 -7.12 -0.15 0.52
N SER A 43 -7.99 0.41 1.35
CA SER A 43 -8.01 1.84 1.66
C SER A 43 -8.16 2.06 3.16
N VAL A 44 -7.20 2.80 3.74
CA VAL A 44 -7.13 3.07 5.17
C VAL A 44 -6.69 4.52 5.38
N ARG A 45 -7.13 5.15 6.47
CA ARG A 45 -6.71 6.51 6.83
C ARG A 45 -5.55 6.46 7.82
N PHE A 46 -4.48 7.19 7.51
CA PHE A 46 -3.33 7.36 8.40
C PHE A 46 -3.20 8.83 8.80
N ALA A 47 -2.58 9.08 9.95
CA ALA A 47 -2.32 10.44 10.40
C ALA A 47 -1.29 11.16 9.51
N TYR A 48 -1.40 12.48 9.42
CA TYR A 48 -0.42 13.31 8.73
C TYR A 48 0.99 13.10 9.30
N GLY A 49 1.97 12.91 8.42
CA GLY A 49 3.36 12.65 8.77
C GLY A 49 3.69 11.19 9.07
N THR A 50 2.70 10.28 9.02
CA THR A 50 2.94 8.84 9.19
C THR A 50 3.72 8.29 8.01
N VAL A 51 4.75 7.50 8.28
CA VAL A 51 5.50 6.75 7.26
C VAL A 51 4.89 5.36 7.15
N VAL A 52 4.33 5.04 5.99
CA VAL A 52 3.71 3.75 5.71
C VAL A 52 4.60 2.97 4.76
N THR A 53 5.07 1.81 5.20
CA THR A 53 5.81 0.85 4.39
C THR A 53 4.88 -0.25 3.92
N LEU A 54 4.56 -0.22 2.64
CA LEU A 54 3.80 -1.24 1.93
C LEU A 54 4.73 -2.37 1.51
N THR A 55 4.32 -3.60 1.74
CA THR A 55 5.03 -4.81 1.34
C THR A 55 4.10 -5.66 0.49
N VAL A 56 4.55 -5.97 -0.72
CA VAL A 56 3.89 -6.90 -1.62
C VAL A 56 4.40 -8.30 -1.34
N ARG A 57 3.45 -9.24 -1.27
CA ARG A 57 3.70 -10.67 -1.31
C ARG A 57 2.97 -11.25 -2.52
N PRO A 58 3.69 -11.51 -3.63
CA PRO A 58 3.08 -12.09 -4.82
C PRO A 58 2.62 -13.53 -4.54
N ASP A 59 1.51 -13.92 -5.17
CA ASP A 59 1.05 -15.31 -5.18
C ASP A 59 1.91 -16.17 -6.12
N LEU A 60 1.78 -17.50 -6.02
CA LEU A 60 2.58 -18.47 -6.79
C LEU A 60 2.50 -18.33 -8.32
N LEU A 61 1.47 -17.64 -8.82
CA LEU A 61 1.20 -17.42 -10.25
C LEU A 61 1.25 -15.93 -10.62
N ALA A 62 1.91 -15.10 -9.81
CA ALA A 62 1.96 -13.66 -10.01
C ALA A 62 3.40 -13.15 -9.94
N VAL A 63 3.81 -12.34 -10.91
CA VAL A 63 5.09 -11.65 -10.87
C VAL A 63 4.85 -10.19 -10.51
N PHE A 64 5.47 -9.73 -9.42
CA PHE A 64 5.41 -8.31 -9.09
C PHE A 64 6.26 -7.50 -10.07
N ASN A 65 5.63 -6.60 -10.83
CA ASN A 65 6.27 -5.79 -11.86
C ASN A 65 6.80 -4.46 -11.31
N GLY A 66 6.12 -3.90 -10.29
CA GLY A 66 6.57 -2.66 -9.69
C GLY A 66 5.47 -1.86 -9.00
N TRP A 67 5.92 -0.83 -8.30
CA TRP A 67 5.10 0.13 -7.59
C TRP A 67 4.92 1.42 -8.39
N SER A 68 3.81 2.10 -8.20
CA SER A 68 3.56 3.45 -8.70
C SER A 68 2.93 4.30 -7.60
N GLY A 69 3.29 5.58 -7.51
CA GLY A 69 2.80 6.47 -6.44
C GLY A 69 3.51 6.32 -5.09
N CYS A 70 4.60 5.55 -5.04
CA CYS A 70 5.47 5.39 -3.88
C CYS A 70 6.54 6.49 -3.81
N ASP A 71 6.90 6.94 -2.61
CA ASP A 71 8.00 7.90 -2.43
C ASP A 71 9.36 7.19 -2.53
N ALA A 72 9.48 5.96 -2.00
CA ALA A 72 10.69 5.14 -2.09
C ALA A 72 10.34 3.65 -2.34
N PRO A 73 10.22 3.22 -3.60
CA PRO A 73 10.07 1.81 -3.93
C PRO A 73 11.41 1.06 -3.86
N SER A 74 11.42 -0.12 -3.25
CA SER A 74 12.57 -1.01 -3.12
C SER A 74 12.12 -2.47 -3.31
N GLY A 75 12.25 -2.96 -4.54
CA GLY A 75 11.78 -4.30 -4.90
C GLY A 75 10.29 -4.48 -4.57
N THR A 76 9.97 -5.43 -3.70
CA THR A 76 8.59 -5.71 -3.24
C THR A 76 8.10 -4.77 -2.13
N SER A 77 8.96 -3.89 -1.61
CA SER A 77 8.61 -2.93 -0.57
C SER A 77 8.48 -1.51 -1.13
N CYS A 78 7.64 -0.69 -0.52
CA CYS A 78 7.40 0.69 -0.91
C CYS A 78 7.13 1.53 0.32
N SER A 79 7.90 2.59 0.54
CA SER A 79 7.61 3.55 1.61
C SER A 79 6.89 4.77 1.07
N VAL A 80 5.87 5.21 1.81
CA VAL A 80 5.02 6.36 1.51
C VAL A 80 4.85 7.20 2.76
N THR A 81 5.13 8.49 2.65
CA THR A 81 4.87 9.45 3.71
C THR A 81 3.52 10.09 3.48
N VAL A 82 2.61 9.93 4.44
CA VAL A 82 1.24 10.43 4.37
C VAL A 82 1.22 11.91 4.72
N THR A 83 1.44 12.74 3.71
CA THR A 83 1.34 14.21 3.80
C THR A 83 0.01 14.75 3.25
N GLY A 84 -0.84 13.87 2.74
CA GLY A 84 -2.10 14.17 2.08
C GLY A 84 -2.80 12.89 1.62
N GLU A 85 -3.85 13.01 0.81
CA GLU A 85 -4.45 11.86 0.13
C GLU A 85 -3.42 11.24 -0.83
N ARG A 86 -3.23 9.93 -0.70
CA ARG A 86 -2.24 9.18 -1.47
C ARG A 86 -2.89 7.95 -2.10
N ALA A 87 -2.50 7.67 -3.34
CA ALA A 87 -2.87 6.47 -4.06
C ALA A 87 -1.60 5.77 -4.55
N VAL A 88 -1.49 4.48 -4.25
CA VAL A 88 -0.35 3.63 -4.62
C VAL A 88 -0.86 2.48 -5.45
N THR A 89 -0.20 2.19 -6.57
CA THR A 89 -0.58 1.07 -7.44
C THR A 89 0.51 0.01 -7.43
N ALA A 90 0.14 -1.22 -7.08
CA ALA A 90 0.96 -2.42 -7.21
C ALA A 90 0.62 -3.11 -8.53
N SER A 91 1.60 -3.19 -9.44
CA SER A 91 1.43 -3.84 -10.74
C SER A 91 1.93 -5.28 -10.69
N PHE A 92 1.11 -6.20 -11.16
CA PHE A 92 1.41 -7.62 -11.28
C PHE A 92 1.32 -8.06 -12.75
N LEU A 93 2.28 -8.86 -13.18
CA LEU A 93 2.31 -9.55 -14.47
C LEU A 93 1.91 -11.02 -14.29
N PRO A 94 1.41 -11.66 -15.38
CA PRO A 94 1.16 -13.10 -15.45
C PRO A 94 2.39 -13.96 -15.19
#